data_AF-A0AAW0Q1Z4-F1
#
_entry.id   AF-A0AAW0Q1Z4-F1
#
_cell.length_a   1.000
_cell.length_b   1.000
_cell.length_c   1.000
_cell.angle_alpha   90.00
_cell.angle_beta   90.00
_cell.angle_gamma   90.00
#
_symmetry.space_group_name_H-M   'P 1'
#
loop_
_entity.id
_entity.type
_entity.pdbx_description
1 polymer ?
#
loop_
_entity_poly.entity_id
_entity_poly.type
_entity_poly.pdbx_seq_one_letter_code
_entity_poly.pdbx_strand_id
1 'polypeptide(L)'
;MEPDDRSLNIFIKDDDKLTFHRHPVAQSTDCIRGKVGYTRGLHVWKIHWPSRQRPEEAFTLPDSLLVILDMDEGTLSFMVDGQYLGVAFRGLKGKKLYPVVSAVWGHCEITMKYINGLDRE
;
A
#
# COMPACT_ATOMS: atom_id res chain seq x y z
N MET A 1 8.39 -4.26 3.38
CA MET A 1 7.98 -3.17 4.30
C MET A 1 9.09 -2.89 5.29
N GLU A 2 9.08 -1.75 5.98
CA GLU A 2 10.15 -1.33 6.89
C GLU A 2 9.86 -1.80 8.34
N PRO A 3 10.62 -2.76 8.91
CA PRO A 3 10.40 -3.25 10.27
C PRO A 3 10.48 -2.15 11.34
N ASP A 4 11.28 -1.11 11.11
CA ASP A 4 11.51 -0.04 12.07
C ASP A 4 10.57 1.18 11.87
N ASP A 5 9.70 1.13 10.86
CA ASP A 5 8.78 2.23 10.50
C ASP A 5 7.33 1.74 10.41
N ARG A 6 6.81 1.35 11.57
CA ARG A 6 5.49 0.75 11.76
C ARG A 6 4.93 1.04 13.15
N SER A 7 3.62 0.85 13.30
CA SER A 7 3.01 0.66 14.62
C SER A 7 3.61 -0.55 15.34
N LEU A 8 3.72 -0.45 16.68
CA LEU A 8 4.15 -1.55 17.54
C LEU A 8 3.16 -2.75 17.49
N ASN A 9 1.91 -2.53 17.09
CA ASN A 9 0.89 -3.58 16.97
C ASN A 9 0.94 -4.35 15.64
N ILE A 10 1.87 -4.02 14.75
CA ILE A 10 2.08 -4.70 13.47
C ILE A 10 3.42 -5.42 13.52
N PHE A 11 3.55 -6.63 12.99
CA PHE A 11 4.85 -7.24 12.72
C PHE A 11 4.92 -7.75 11.28
N ILE A 12 6.13 -7.81 10.72
CA ILE A 12 6.36 -8.41 9.40
C ILE A 12 6.59 -9.91 9.62
N LYS A 13 5.90 -10.75 8.85
CA LYS A 13 5.99 -12.20 9.02
C LYS A 13 7.41 -12.72 8.73
N ASP A 14 7.78 -13.81 9.38
CA ASP A 14 9.12 -14.39 9.21
C ASP A 14 9.26 -15.25 7.95
N ASP A 15 8.19 -15.95 7.60
CA ASP A 15 8.05 -16.76 6.40
C ASP A 15 7.76 -15.93 5.14
N ASP A 16 7.15 -14.75 5.28
CA ASP A 16 6.89 -13.81 4.19
C ASP A 16 7.18 -12.35 4.56
N LYS A 17 8.35 -11.85 4.14
CA LYS A 17 8.81 -10.49 4.41
C LYS A 17 8.07 -9.40 3.62
N LEU A 18 7.17 -9.79 2.71
CA LEU A 18 6.28 -8.88 1.98
C LEU A 18 4.92 -8.70 2.65
N THR A 19 4.63 -9.48 3.69
CA THR A 19 3.34 -9.47 4.40
C THR A 19 3.52 -9.06 5.85
N PHE A 20 2.63 -8.18 6.32
CA PHE A 20 2.56 -7.84 7.74
C PHE A 20 1.30 -8.43 8.35
N HIS A 21 1.38 -8.73 9.65
CA HIS A 21 0.27 -9.18 10.48
C HIS A 21 -0.03 -8.13 11.55
N ARG A 22 -1.31 -7.83 11.77
CA ARG A 22 -1.76 -6.91 12.84
C ARG A 22 -2.26 -7.67 14.07
N HIS A 23 -1.75 -7.36 15.25
CA HIS A 23 -2.27 -7.87 16.51
C HIS A 23 -3.74 -7.44 16.74
N PRO A 24 -4.57 -8.27 17.39
CA PRO A 24 -5.99 -7.97 17.63
C PRO A 24 -6.19 -6.94 18.75
N VAL A 25 -5.75 -5.71 18.52
CA VAL A 25 -5.87 -4.60 19.49
C VAL A 25 -7.15 -3.81 19.21
N ALA A 26 -8.06 -3.81 20.18
CA ALA A 26 -9.32 -3.07 20.10
C ALA A 26 -9.07 -1.55 20.13
N GLN A 27 -9.95 -0.78 19.47
CA GLN A 27 -9.91 0.69 19.44
C GLN A 27 -8.55 1.25 18.99
N SER A 28 -7.90 0.58 18.04
CA SER A 28 -6.60 0.97 17.49
C SER A 28 -6.62 0.99 15.96
N THR A 29 -5.91 1.96 15.38
CA THR A 29 -5.60 2.03 13.95
C THR A 29 -4.10 2.01 13.80
N ASP A 30 -3.61 1.09 12.99
CA ASP A 30 -2.18 0.78 12.93
C ASP A 30 -1.68 0.86 11.49
N CYS A 31 -0.52 1.50 11.29
CA CYS A 31 0.06 1.69 9.96
C CYS A 31 1.50 1.21 9.86
N ILE A 32 1.94 0.96 8.63
CA ILE A 32 3.31 0.59 8.28
C ILE A 32 3.68 1.21 6.93
N ARG A 33 4.93 1.69 6.81
CA ARG A 33 5.47 2.22 5.56
C ARG A 33 6.34 1.18 4.82
N GLY A 34 6.44 1.38 3.51
CA GLY A 34 7.45 0.75 2.67
C GLY A 34 8.85 1.32 2.98
N LYS A 35 9.89 0.57 2.64
CA LYS A 35 11.29 0.94 2.93
C LYS A 35 11.78 2.13 2.09
N VAL A 36 11.32 2.21 0.85
CA VAL A 36 11.80 3.19 -0.14
C VAL A 36 10.81 4.33 -0.26
N GLY A 37 11.32 5.55 -0.11
CA GLY A 37 10.57 6.77 -0.39
C GLY A 37 10.98 7.32 -1.74
N TYR A 38 9.99 7.52 -2.61
CA TYR A 38 10.17 7.92 -4.00
C TYR A 38 10.05 9.43 -4.15
N THR A 39 10.89 10.01 -5.01
CA THR A 39 10.97 11.46 -5.28
C THR A 39 10.90 11.82 -6.76
N ARG A 40 11.04 10.84 -7.66
CA ARG A 40 11.07 10.95 -9.13
C ARG A 40 10.67 9.61 -9.73
N GLY A 41 10.29 9.59 -11.00
CA GLY A 41 9.95 8.36 -11.72
C GLY A 41 8.53 7.83 -11.45
N LEU A 42 8.17 6.81 -12.22
CA LEU A 42 6.93 6.05 -12.08
C LEU A 42 7.20 4.78 -11.26
N HIS A 43 6.34 4.48 -10.29
CA HIS A 43 6.46 3.31 -9.43
C HIS A 43 5.13 2.57 -9.31
N VAL A 44 5.20 1.24 -9.43
CA VAL A 44 4.02 0.38 -9.33
C VAL A 44 4.25 -0.69 -8.27
N TRP A 45 3.31 -0.83 -7.35
CA TRP A 45 3.27 -1.95 -6.41
C TRP A 45 1.87 -2.51 -6.27
N LYS A 46 1.80 -3.79 -5.95
CA LYS A 46 0.57 -4.52 -5.66
C LYS A 46 0.31 -4.53 -4.16
N ILE A 47 -0.92 -4.23 -3.78
CA ILE A 47 -1.45 -4.53 -2.45
C ILE A 47 -2.35 -5.75 -2.58
N HIS A 48 -2.15 -6.74 -1.72
CA HIS A 48 -3.08 -7.84 -1.51
C HIS A 48 -3.63 -7.75 -0.08
N TRP A 49 -4.94 -7.58 0.03
CA TRP A 49 -5.69 -7.52 1.28
C TRP A 49 -6.96 -8.35 1.11
N PRO A 50 -7.06 -9.53 1.76
CA PRO A 50 -8.23 -10.40 1.68
C PRO A 50 -9.53 -9.68 2.05
N SER A 51 -10.53 -9.79 1.19
CA SER A 51 -11.84 -9.13 1.28
C SER A 51 -12.58 -9.38 2.60
N ARG A 52 -12.45 -10.58 3.17
CA ARG A 52 -13.05 -10.96 4.46
C ARG A 52 -12.47 -10.21 5.68
N GLN A 53 -11.42 -9.42 5.48
CA GLN A 53 -10.74 -8.66 6.53
C GLN A 53 -10.90 -7.14 6.32
N ARG A 54 -11.95 -6.72 5.60
CA ARG A 54 -12.27 -5.33 5.28
C ARG A 54 -13.73 -5.01 5.67
N PRO A 55 -14.07 -3.75 5.95
CA PRO A 55 -15.47 -3.32 6.08
C PRO A 55 -16.27 -3.60 4.81
N GLU A 56 -17.57 -3.86 4.94
CA GLU A 56 -18.48 -3.93 3.78
C GLU A 56 -18.68 -2.52 3.21
N GLU A 57 -18.46 -2.34 1.91
CA GLU A 57 -18.56 -1.06 1.22
C GLU A 57 -19.39 -1.17 -0.08
N ALA A 58 -19.81 -0.01 -0.62
CA ALA A 58 -20.67 0.10 -1.81
C ALA A 58 -20.04 -0.46 -3.11
N PHE A 59 -18.72 -0.67 -3.13
CA PHE A 59 -18.00 -1.31 -4.23
C PHE A 59 -17.09 -2.41 -3.67
N THR A 60 -17.39 -3.66 -4.00
CA THR A 60 -16.56 -4.80 -3.60
C THR A 60 -15.29 -4.83 -4.42
N LEU A 61 -14.19 -4.29 -3.88
CA LEU A 61 -12.87 -4.47 -4.45
C LEU A 61 -12.51 -5.96 -4.47
N PRO A 62 -11.79 -6.47 -5.48
CA PRO A 62 -11.12 -7.75 -5.36
C PRO A 62 -10.06 -7.70 -4.24
N ASP A 63 -9.48 -8.85 -3.91
CA ASP A 63 -8.46 -8.95 -2.86
C ASP A 63 -7.16 -8.21 -3.22
N SER A 64 -7.00 -7.78 -4.47
CA SER A 64 -5.77 -7.12 -4.92
C SER A 64 -6.03 -5.88 -5.75
N LEU A 65 -5.18 -4.87 -5.57
CA LEU A 65 -5.13 -3.69 -6.43
C LEU A 65 -3.68 -3.30 -6.71
N LEU A 66 -3.46 -2.65 -7.84
CA LEU A 66 -2.21 -1.99 -8.17
C LEU A 66 -2.29 -0.52 -7.78
N VAL A 67 -1.25 -0.05 -7.12
CA VAL A 67 -1.03 1.35 -6.81
C VAL A 67 0.03 1.88 -7.78
N ILE A 68 -0.27 3.00 -8.41
CA ILE A 68 0.58 3.63 -9.42
C ILE A 68 0.91 5.04 -8.92
N LEU A 69 2.17 5.27 -8.59
CA LEU A 69 2.68 6.57 -8.16
C LEU A 69 3.59 7.13 -9.25
N ASP A 70 3.20 8.24 -9.84
CA ASP A 70 4.01 8.98 -10.79
C ASP A 70 4.55 10.23 -10.09
N MET A 71 5.83 10.23 -9.73
CA MET A 71 6.46 11.36 -9.05
C MET A 71 6.89 12.47 -10.02
N ASP A 72 6.95 12.20 -11.32
CA ASP A 72 7.33 13.19 -12.34
C ASP A 72 6.14 14.07 -12.73
N GLU A 73 4.98 13.46 -12.91
CA GLU A 73 3.68 14.14 -13.07
C GLU A 73 3.07 14.53 -11.72
N GLY A 74 3.51 13.90 -10.63
CA GLY A 74 3.04 14.18 -9.28
C GLY A 74 1.61 13.68 -9.04
N THR A 75 1.31 12.44 -9.45
CA THR A 75 -0.02 11.83 -9.35
C THR A 75 -0.01 10.46 -8.65
N LEU A 76 -1.14 10.12 -8.04
CA LEU A 76 -1.41 8.78 -7.50
C LEU A 76 -2.69 8.25 -8.14
N SER A 77 -2.63 7.01 -8.62
CA SER A 77 -3.72 6.32 -9.31
C SER A 77 -3.79 4.85 -8.90
N PHE A 78 -4.89 4.19 -9.30
CA PHE A 78 -5.13 2.78 -9.00
C PHE A 78 -5.55 2.00 -10.25
N MET A 79 -5.23 0.72 -10.25
CA MET A 79 -5.71 -0.24 -11.24
C MET A 79 -6.22 -1.50 -10.53
N VAL A 80 -7.39 -1.97 -10.95
CA VAL A 80 -8.11 -3.10 -10.36
C VAL A 80 -8.55 -4.01 -11.50
N ASP A 81 -8.27 -5.31 -11.41
CA ASP A 81 -8.59 -6.31 -12.45
C ASP A 81 -8.17 -5.89 -13.87
N GLY A 82 -7.01 -5.25 -13.99
CA GLY A 82 -6.47 -4.75 -15.26
C GLY A 82 -7.10 -3.44 -15.75
N GLN A 83 -8.13 -2.93 -15.09
CA GLN A 83 -8.76 -1.66 -15.42
C GLN A 83 -8.11 -0.50 -14.67
N TYR A 84 -7.61 0.49 -15.42
CA TYR A 84 -7.13 1.75 -14.86
C TYR A 84 -8.31 2.62 -14.43
N LEU A 85 -8.30 3.09 -13.18
CA LEU A 85 -9.41 3.84 -12.58
C LEU A 85 -9.27 5.37 -12.68
N GLY A 86 -8.20 5.85 -13.32
CA GLY A 86 -7.91 7.28 -13.41
C GLY A 86 -7.07 7.81 -12.24
N VAL A 87 -6.79 9.11 -12.29
CA VAL A 87 -5.99 9.82 -11.28
C VAL A 87 -6.85 10.09 -10.04
N ALA A 88 -6.41 9.58 -8.89
CA ALA A 88 -7.05 9.82 -7.61
C ALA A 88 -6.53 11.10 -6.94
N PHE A 89 -5.22 11.35 -7.00
CA PHE A 89 -4.59 12.52 -6.39
C PHE A 89 -3.56 13.18 -7.32
N ARG A 90 -3.39 14.50 -7.17
CA ARG A 90 -2.42 15.33 -7.88
C ARG A 90 -1.63 16.19 -6.89
N GLY A 91 -0.58 16.88 -7.37
CA GLY A 91 0.21 17.82 -6.55
C GLY A 91 1.27 17.14 -5.69
N LEU A 92 1.72 15.96 -6.10
CA LEU A 92 2.69 15.15 -5.35
C LEU A 92 4.15 15.43 -5.72
N LYS A 93 4.40 16.16 -6.83
CA LYS A 93 5.74 16.47 -7.34
C LYS A 93 6.59 17.22 -6.31
N GLY A 94 7.88 16.88 -6.25
CA GLY A 94 8.84 17.50 -5.32
C GLY A 94 8.75 17.00 -3.88
N LYS A 95 7.86 16.04 -3.58
CA LYS A 95 7.78 15.37 -2.27
C LYS A 95 8.62 14.10 -2.25
N LYS A 96 8.84 13.55 -1.06
CA LYS A 96 9.30 12.16 -0.86
C LYS A 96 8.14 11.34 -0.31
N LEU A 97 7.64 10.37 -1.08
CA LEU A 97 6.46 9.60 -0.72
C LEU A 97 6.79 8.12 -0.56
N TYR A 98 6.26 7.51 0.51
CA TYR A 98 6.43 6.10 0.82
C TYR A 98 5.10 5.38 0.63
N PRO A 99 5.09 4.16 0.08
CA PRO A 99 3.92 3.28 0.18
C PRO A 99 3.50 3.13 1.64
N VAL A 100 2.20 3.18 1.92
CA VAL A 100 1.66 3.08 3.28
C VAL A 100 0.30 2.43 3.27
N VAL A 101 -0.02 1.67 4.33
CA VAL A 101 -1.36 1.14 4.60
C VAL A 101 -1.67 1.34 6.08
N SER A 102 -2.93 1.63 6.39
CA SER A 102 -3.48 1.64 7.75
C SER A 102 -4.58 0.60 7.88
N ALA A 103 -4.59 -0.15 8.98
CA ALA A 103 -5.55 -1.22 9.23
C ALA A 103 -6.11 -1.18 10.66
N VAL A 104 -7.35 -1.66 10.80
CA VAL A 104 -8.08 -1.76 12.08
C VAL A 104 -8.51 -3.20 12.40
N TRP A 105 -8.45 -4.11 11.41
CA TRP A 105 -8.92 -5.48 11.58
C TRP A 105 -7.90 -6.31 12.37
N GLY A 106 -8.35 -7.01 13.40
CA GLY A 106 -7.49 -7.92 14.16
C GLY A 106 -7.09 -9.13 13.32
N HIS A 107 -5.82 -9.53 13.38
CA HIS A 107 -5.27 -10.63 12.59
C HIS A 107 -5.29 -10.41 11.07
N CYS A 108 -5.45 -9.18 10.58
CA CYS A 108 -5.33 -8.98 9.14
C CYS A 108 -3.89 -9.21 8.68
N GLU A 109 -3.76 -9.82 7.51
CA GLU A 109 -2.50 -10.00 6.81
C GLU A 109 -2.56 -9.24 5.49
N ILE A 110 -1.63 -8.30 5.29
CA ILE A 110 -1.61 -7.46 4.09
C ILE A 110 -0.23 -7.55 3.45
N THR A 111 -0.22 -7.92 2.17
CA THR A 111 0.99 -8.05 1.37
C THR A 111 1.20 -6.80 0.53
N MET A 112 2.43 -6.29 0.51
CA MET A 112 2.86 -5.22 -0.38
C MET A 112 4.03 -5.69 -1.23
N LYS A 113 3.80 -5.87 -2.54
CA LYS A 113 4.80 -6.36 -3.48
C LYS A 113 5.11 -5.29 -4.52
N TYR A 114 6.35 -4.81 -4.53
CA TYR A 114 6.83 -3.93 -5.60
C TYR A 114 6.84 -4.70 -6.92
N ILE A 115 6.33 -4.07 -7.99
CA ILE A 115 6.27 -4.67 -9.32
C ILE A 115 7.42 -4.15 -10.16
N ASN A 116 7.46 -2.84 -10.42
CA ASN A 116 8.52 -2.22 -11.19
C ASN A 116 8.51 -0.70 -11.02
N GLY A 117 9.53 -0.04 -11.59
CA GLY A 117 9.57 1.40 -11.77
C GLY A 117 10.20 1.79 -13.09
N LEU A 118 9.91 3.00 -13.52
CA LEU A 118 10.51 3.62 -14.69
C LEU A 118 11.10 4.95 -14.25
N ASP A 119 12.41 5.08 -14.42
CA ASP A 119 13.08 6.37 -14.31
C ASP A 119 12.76 7.18 -15.58
N ARG A 120 12.66 8.51 -15.42
CA ARG A 120 12.61 9.43 -16.56
C ARG A 120 13.94 9.40 -17.29
N GLU A 121 13.89 9.28 -18.62
CA GLU A 121 15.04 9.51 -19.52
C GLU A 121 15.59 10.94 -19.40
#